data_AF-A0A8D2JRK7-F1
#
_entry.id   AF-A0A8D2JRK7-F1
#
_cell.length_a   1.000
_cell.length_b   1.000
_cell.length_c   1.000
_cell.angle_alpha   90.00
_cell.angle_beta   90.00
_cell.angle_gamma   90.00
#
_symmetry.space_group_name_H-M   'P 1'
#
loop_
_entity.id
_entity.type
_entity.pdbx_description
1 polymer ?
#
loop_
_entity_poly.entity_id
_entity_poly.type
_entity_poly.pdbx_seq_one_letter_code
_entity_poly.pdbx_strand_id
1 'polypeptide(L)'
;MHEEDEKRFLVTVIKDLLGLCEQKRGKDNKAIIASNIMYIVGQYPRFLRAHWKFLKTVVNKLFEFMHETHDGVQDMACDTFIKIAQKCRRHFVQVQVGEVMPFIDEILNNINTIICDLQPQQVHTFYEAVGYMIGAQTDQTVQEHLIEKYMLLPNQVWDSIIQQATKNVDILKDPETVKQLGSILKTNVRACKAVGHPFVIQLGRIYLDMLNVYKCLSENISAAIQANGEMVTKQPLIRSMRTVKRETLKLISGWVSRSNDPQMVAENFVPPLLDAVLIDYQRNVPAAREPEVLSTMAIIVNKLGGHITAEIPQIFDAVFECTLNMINKDFEEYPEHRTNFFLLLQAVNSHCFPAFLAIPPTQFKLVLDSIIWAFKHTMRNVADTGLQILFTLLQNVAQEEAAAQSFYQTYFCDILQHIFSVVTDTSHTAGLTMHASILAYMFNLVEEGKISTPLNPGNPVNNQMFIQEYVANLLKSAFPHLQDAQVKLFVTGLFSLNQDIPAFKEHLREFAEEMCD
;
A
#
# COMPACT_ATOMS: atom_id res chain seq x y z
N MET A 1 2.80 13.81 -36.42
CA MET A 1 4.00 13.81 -37.29
C MET A 1 4.09 12.44 -37.98
N HIS A 2 4.18 12.41 -39.31
CA HIS A 2 4.41 11.17 -40.06
C HIS A 2 5.74 10.54 -39.62
N GLU A 3 5.81 9.21 -39.61
CA GLU A 3 6.97 8.45 -39.09
C GLU A 3 8.28 8.80 -39.83
N GLU A 4 8.20 9.07 -41.14
CA GLU A 4 9.36 9.50 -41.93
C GLU A 4 9.84 10.92 -41.58
N ASP A 5 8.93 11.85 -41.30
CA ASP A 5 9.28 13.22 -40.89
C ASP A 5 9.93 13.22 -39.51
N GLU A 6 9.40 12.42 -38.59
CA GLU A 6 9.99 12.20 -37.26
C GLU A 6 11.41 11.67 -37.36
N LYS A 7 11.61 10.66 -38.20
CA LYS A 7 12.93 10.07 -38.44
C LYS A 7 13.93 11.09 -38.96
N ARG A 8 13.57 11.85 -40.01
CA ARG A 8 14.47 12.86 -40.59
C ARG A 8 14.81 13.96 -39.58
N PHE A 9 13.81 14.41 -38.83
CA PHE A 9 13.98 15.42 -37.79
C PHE A 9 14.93 14.93 -36.69
N LEU A 10 14.68 13.76 -36.10
CA LEU A 10 15.48 13.24 -34.98
C LEU A 10 16.91 12.92 -35.36
N VAL A 11 17.13 12.32 -36.54
CA VAL A 11 18.48 12.05 -37.03
C VAL A 11 19.29 13.35 -37.15
N THR A 12 18.67 14.41 -37.67
CA THR A 12 19.32 15.72 -37.82
C THR A 12 19.61 16.33 -36.45
N VAL A 13 18.60 16.44 -35.58
CA VAL A 13 18.72 17.03 -34.25
C VAL A 13 19.79 16.32 -33.41
N ILE A 14 19.78 15.00 -33.35
CA ILE A 14 20.71 14.27 -32.50
C ILE A 14 22.14 14.33 -33.06
N LYS A 15 22.31 14.29 -34.38
CA LYS A 15 23.63 14.47 -35.01
C LYS A 15 24.20 15.85 -34.73
N ASP A 16 23.38 16.89 -34.83
CA ASP A 16 23.81 18.27 -34.57
C ASP A 16 24.13 18.48 -33.09
N LEU A 17 23.35 17.90 -32.17
CA LEU A 17 23.62 17.96 -30.73
C LEU A 17 24.88 17.17 -30.33
N LEU A 18 25.13 16.00 -30.93
CA LEU A 18 26.38 15.26 -30.73
C LEU A 18 27.57 16.06 -31.25
N GLY A 19 27.47 16.65 -32.44
CA GLY A 19 28.50 17.54 -32.98
C GLY A 19 28.73 18.78 -32.11
N LEU A 20 27.66 19.38 -31.56
CA LEU A 20 27.75 20.49 -30.63
C LEU A 20 28.45 20.07 -29.31
N CYS A 21 28.19 18.86 -28.82
CA CYS A 21 28.83 18.30 -27.63
C CYS A 21 30.34 18.12 -27.83
N GLU A 22 30.78 17.71 -29.03
CA GLU A 22 32.19 17.60 -29.38
C GLU A 22 32.87 18.98 -29.53
N GLN A 23 32.18 19.96 -30.12
CA GLN A 23 32.70 21.31 -30.34
C GLN A 23 32.86 22.12 -29.06
N LYS A 24 31.93 21.99 -28.12
CA LYS A 24 31.94 22.78 -26.88
C LYS A 24 32.94 22.22 -25.88
N ARG A 25 33.78 23.13 -25.34
CA ARG A 25 34.76 22.84 -24.28
C ARG A 25 34.15 23.15 -22.90
N GLY A 26 34.70 22.51 -21.87
CA GLY A 26 34.24 22.65 -20.48
C GLY A 26 33.22 21.57 -20.10
N LYS A 27 33.34 21.05 -18.87
CA LYS A 27 32.46 19.98 -18.37
C LYS A 27 31.00 20.43 -18.30
N ASP A 28 30.75 21.64 -17.82
CA ASP A 28 29.40 22.19 -17.65
C ASP A 28 28.64 22.28 -18.99
N ASN A 29 29.32 22.79 -20.03
CA ASN A 29 28.74 22.87 -21.37
C ASN A 29 28.42 21.48 -21.93
N LYS A 30 29.32 20.51 -21.73
CA LYS A 30 29.10 19.13 -22.17
C LYS A 30 27.97 18.46 -21.41
N ALA A 31 27.86 18.69 -20.10
CA ALA A 31 26.79 18.18 -19.26
C ALA A 31 25.42 18.73 -19.70
N ILE A 32 25.32 20.02 -20.01
CA ILE A 32 24.08 20.64 -20.53
C ILE A 32 23.69 20.07 -21.90
N ILE A 33 24.66 19.80 -22.77
CA ILE A 33 24.33 19.25 -24.09
C ILE A 33 23.95 17.77 -23.96
N ALA A 34 24.68 17.00 -23.16
CA ALA A 34 24.37 15.61 -22.86
C ALA A 34 22.98 15.47 -22.24
N SER A 35 22.61 16.37 -21.32
CA SER A 35 21.28 16.37 -20.71
C SER A 35 20.15 16.60 -21.72
N ASN A 36 20.34 17.54 -22.65
CA ASN A 36 19.40 17.77 -23.73
C ASN A 36 19.27 16.56 -24.67
N ILE A 37 20.39 15.91 -25.01
CA ILE A 37 20.38 14.69 -25.84
C ILE A 37 19.61 13.58 -25.10
N MET A 38 19.94 13.33 -23.83
CA MET A 38 19.29 12.30 -23.00
C MET A 38 17.79 12.57 -22.89
N TYR A 39 17.39 13.82 -22.64
CA TYR A 39 15.98 14.21 -22.59
C TYR A 39 15.27 13.94 -23.90
N ILE A 40 15.80 14.41 -25.04
CA ILE A 40 15.20 14.22 -26.36
C ILE A 40 15.05 12.72 -26.62
N VAL A 41 16.11 11.93 -26.49
CA VAL A 41 16.06 10.50 -26.80
C VAL A 41 15.04 9.77 -25.93
N GLY A 42 14.92 10.12 -24.65
CA GLY A 42 13.90 9.55 -23.75
C GLY A 42 12.45 9.85 -24.17
N GLN A 43 12.20 10.91 -24.93
CA GLN A 43 10.84 11.30 -25.39
C GLN A 43 10.41 10.63 -26.70
N TYR A 44 11.33 10.00 -27.45
CA TYR A 44 11.02 9.39 -28.75
C TYR A 44 11.22 7.87 -28.79
N PRO A 45 10.50 7.10 -27.95
CA PRO A 45 10.63 5.64 -27.93
C PRO A 45 10.15 4.98 -29.23
N ARG A 46 9.25 5.62 -29.98
CA ARG A 46 8.82 5.10 -31.30
C ARG A 46 10.00 5.01 -32.26
N PHE A 47 10.75 6.11 -32.40
CA PHE A 47 11.97 6.16 -33.20
C PHE A 47 13.00 5.14 -32.74
N LEU A 48 13.22 5.01 -31.43
CA LEU A 48 14.18 4.05 -30.88
C LEU A 48 13.84 2.60 -31.23
N ARG A 49 12.55 2.22 -31.18
CA ARG A 49 12.10 0.87 -31.56
C ARG A 49 12.32 0.58 -33.05
N ALA A 50 12.17 1.58 -33.92
CA ALA A 50 12.39 1.40 -35.36
C ALA A 50 13.89 1.35 -35.75
N HIS A 51 14.81 1.76 -34.85
CA HIS A 51 16.22 1.95 -35.17
C HIS A 51 17.14 1.31 -34.13
N TRP A 52 17.24 -0.02 -34.16
CA TRP A 52 18.04 -0.80 -33.20
C TRP A 52 19.47 -0.29 -33.01
N LYS A 53 20.22 -0.08 -34.09
CA LYS A 53 21.62 0.36 -34.02
C LYS A 53 21.75 1.67 -33.25
N PHE A 54 20.78 2.57 -33.43
CA PHE A 54 20.73 3.83 -32.71
C PHE A 54 20.37 3.63 -31.23
N LEU A 55 19.38 2.79 -30.93
CA LEU A 55 19.02 2.43 -29.56
C LEU A 55 20.23 1.84 -28.80
N LYS A 56 20.96 0.88 -29.39
CA LYS A 56 22.16 0.28 -28.78
C LYS A 56 23.25 1.33 -28.53
N THR A 57 23.51 2.21 -29.50
CA THR A 57 24.47 3.32 -29.33
C THR A 57 24.08 4.26 -28.20
N VAL A 58 22.81 4.67 -28.11
CA VAL A 58 22.33 5.53 -27.03
C VAL A 58 22.54 4.86 -25.68
N VAL A 59 22.14 3.60 -25.54
CA VAL A 59 22.24 2.88 -24.26
C VAL A 59 23.70 2.74 -23.82
N ASN A 60 24.62 2.41 -24.72
CA ASN A 60 26.04 2.39 -24.41
C ASN A 60 26.55 3.78 -23.98
N LYS A 61 26.06 4.84 -24.62
CA LYS A 61 26.41 6.22 -24.21
C LYS A 61 25.85 6.58 -22.83
N LEU A 62 24.66 6.09 -22.48
CA LEU A 62 24.13 6.24 -21.13
C LEU A 62 25.02 5.52 -20.11
N PHE A 63 25.54 4.33 -20.42
CA PHE A 63 26.50 3.64 -19.55
C PHE A 63 27.79 4.45 -19.39
N GLU A 64 28.31 5.07 -20.47
CA GLU A 64 29.45 5.99 -20.33
C GLU A 64 29.12 7.19 -19.41
N PHE A 65 27.92 7.75 -19.50
CA PHE A 65 27.51 8.86 -18.64
C PHE A 65 27.27 8.45 -17.18
N MET A 66 27.07 7.16 -16.90
CA MET A 66 27.04 6.63 -15.53
C MET A 66 28.41 6.72 -14.83
N HIS A 67 29.50 6.95 -15.58
CA HIS A 67 30.85 7.19 -15.07
C HIS A 67 31.24 8.68 -15.03
N GLU A 68 30.37 9.60 -15.46
CA GLU A 68 30.71 11.03 -15.46
C GLU A 68 30.57 11.62 -14.06
N THR A 69 31.59 12.35 -13.61
CA THR A 69 31.67 12.90 -12.26
C THR A 69 30.96 14.24 -12.11
N HIS A 70 30.36 14.76 -13.17
CA HIS A 70 29.66 16.04 -13.14
C HIS A 70 28.28 15.87 -12.49
N ASP A 71 27.98 16.75 -11.54
CA ASP A 71 26.73 16.74 -10.77
C ASP A 71 25.50 16.59 -11.67
N GLY A 72 24.61 15.66 -11.31
CA GLY A 72 23.34 15.37 -11.98
C GLY A 72 23.42 14.56 -13.28
N VAL A 73 24.60 14.35 -13.87
CA VAL A 73 24.72 13.58 -15.13
C VAL A 73 24.39 12.11 -14.93
N GLN A 74 24.90 11.48 -13.86
CA GLN A 74 24.62 10.08 -13.52
C GLN A 74 23.12 9.85 -13.24
N ASP A 75 22.47 10.75 -12.51
CA ASP A 75 21.02 10.67 -12.23
C ASP A 75 20.23 10.72 -13.53
N MET A 76 20.56 11.66 -14.42
CA MET A 76 19.87 11.78 -15.70
C MET A 76 20.12 10.58 -16.61
N ALA A 77 21.32 10.00 -16.58
CA ALA A 77 21.63 8.78 -17.32
C ALA A 77 20.77 7.61 -16.85
N CYS A 78 20.65 7.41 -15.53
CA CYS A 78 19.80 6.36 -14.94
C CYS A 78 18.31 6.59 -15.24
N ASP A 79 17.83 7.83 -15.10
CA ASP A 79 16.43 8.20 -15.37
C ASP A 79 16.05 8.05 -16.85
N THR A 80 16.98 8.35 -17.74
CA THR A 80 16.78 8.15 -19.18
C THR A 80 16.83 6.66 -19.52
N PHE A 81 17.76 5.91 -18.92
CA PHE A 81 17.88 4.48 -19.12
C PHE A 81 16.62 3.73 -18.71
N ILE A 82 16.04 4.01 -17.53
CA ILE A 82 14.80 3.38 -17.09
C ILE A 82 13.60 3.74 -18.00
N LYS A 83 13.50 4.98 -18.47
CA LYS A 83 12.46 5.39 -19.44
C LYS A 83 12.57 4.60 -20.75
N ILE A 84 13.78 4.46 -21.28
CA ILE A 84 14.04 3.68 -22.49
C ILE A 84 13.71 2.21 -22.25
N ALA A 85 14.18 1.63 -21.14
CA ALA A 85 13.92 0.23 -20.79
C ALA A 85 12.41 -0.05 -20.70
N GLN A 86 11.63 0.79 -20.03
CA GLN A 86 10.17 0.64 -19.95
C GLN A 86 9.49 0.64 -21.33
N LYS A 87 9.88 1.57 -22.21
CA LYS A 87 9.22 1.78 -23.50
C LYS A 87 9.76 0.88 -24.63
N CYS A 88 10.95 0.33 -24.48
CA CYS A 88 11.64 -0.46 -25.51
C CYS A 88 12.01 -1.89 -25.07
N ARG A 89 11.68 -2.32 -23.83
CA ARG A 89 12.02 -3.61 -23.19
C ARG A 89 12.14 -4.84 -24.10
N ARG A 90 11.18 -5.06 -25.01
CA ARG A 90 11.19 -6.22 -25.93
C ARG A 90 12.43 -6.28 -26.83
N HIS A 91 12.98 -5.13 -27.21
CA HIS A 91 14.14 -5.06 -28.08
C HIS A 91 15.43 -5.52 -27.39
N PHE A 92 15.46 -5.51 -26.06
CA PHE A 92 16.62 -5.95 -25.29
C PHE A 92 16.70 -7.47 -25.14
N VAL A 93 15.56 -8.16 -25.15
CA VAL A 93 15.48 -9.62 -24.95
C VAL A 93 15.39 -10.42 -26.25
N GLN A 94 15.10 -9.75 -27.36
CA GLN A 94 15.09 -10.36 -28.69
C GLN A 94 16.45 -10.18 -29.38
N VAL A 95 16.89 -11.17 -30.13
CA VAL A 95 18.05 -11.04 -31.02
C VAL A 95 17.69 -10.06 -32.15
N GLN A 96 18.48 -9.00 -32.28
CA GLN A 96 18.25 -7.93 -33.25
C GLN A 96 19.02 -8.17 -34.54
N VAL A 97 18.60 -7.53 -35.64
CA VAL A 97 19.24 -7.70 -36.95
C VAL A 97 20.71 -7.28 -36.87
N GLY A 98 21.62 -8.19 -37.20
CA GLY A 98 23.07 -7.98 -37.16
C GLY A 98 23.72 -8.27 -35.80
N GLU A 99 22.97 -8.72 -34.81
CA GLU A 99 23.48 -9.17 -33.52
C GLU A 99 23.40 -10.71 -33.42
N VAL A 100 24.28 -11.31 -32.62
CA VAL A 100 24.33 -12.78 -32.41
C VAL A 100 23.64 -13.23 -31.11
N MET A 101 23.38 -12.30 -30.20
CA MET A 101 22.76 -12.55 -28.90
C MET A 101 21.87 -11.37 -28.49
N PRO A 102 20.90 -11.60 -27.58
CA PRO A 102 20.12 -10.53 -26.98
C PRO A 102 21.01 -9.53 -26.22
N PHE A 103 20.72 -8.23 -26.33
CA PHE A 103 21.54 -7.20 -25.69
C PHE A 103 21.46 -7.25 -24.16
N ILE A 104 20.38 -7.79 -23.59
CA ILE A 104 20.28 -8.04 -22.15
C ILE A 104 21.45 -8.88 -21.64
N ASP A 105 21.92 -9.86 -22.40
CA ASP A 105 23.03 -10.72 -21.97
C ASP A 105 24.36 -9.96 -21.89
N GLU A 106 24.60 -9.02 -22.82
CA GLU A 106 25.74 -8.10 -22.76
C GLU A 106 25.66 -7.21 -21.51
N ILE A 107 24.48 -6.70 -21.19
CA ILE A 107 24.26 -5.86 -19.99
C ILE A 107 24.54 -6.69 -18.73
N LEU A 108 23.95 -7.89 -18.61
CA LEU A 108 24.10 -8.75 -17.44
C LEU A 108 25.56 -9.19 -17.20
N ASN A 109 26.32 -9.43 -18.27
CA ASN A 109 27.75 -9.76 -18.18
C ASN A 109 28.62 -8.59 -17.66
N ASN A 110 28.16 -7.35 -17.86
CA ASN A 110 28.93 -6.14 -17.58
C ASN A 110 28.30 -5.27 -16.48
N ILE A 111 27.35 -5.80 -15.69
CA ILE A 111 26.67 -5.02 -14.62
C ILE A 111 27.70 -4.36 -13.71
N ASN A 112 28.67 -5.14 -13.20
CA ASN A 112 29.65 -4.62 -12.24
C ASN A 112 30.46 -3.44 -12.81
N THR A 113 30.85 -3.53 -14.09
CA THR A 113 31.58 -2.44 -14.75
C THR A 113 30.70 -1.24 -15.05
N ILE A 114 29.40 -1.41 -15.30
CA ILE A 114 28.48 -0.31 -15.59
C ILE A 114 28.13 0.48 -14.33
N ILE A 115 27.96 -0.20 -13.18
CA ILE A 115 27.42 0.43 -11.97
C ILE A 115 28.49 0.85 -10.96
N CYS A 116 29.78 0.62 -11.21
CA CYS A 116 30.83 0.75 -10.19
C CYS A 116 30.96 2.17 -9.59
N ASP A 117 30.63 3.20 -10.36
CA ASP A 117 30.71 4.61 -9.92
C ASP A 117 29.35 5.19 -9.50
N LEU A 118 28.29 4.38 -9.52
CA LEU A 118 26.94 4.80 -9.19
C LEU A 118 26.68 4.80 -7.69
N GLN A 119 25.91 5.78 -7.24
CA GLN A 119 25.38 5.84 -5.88
C GLN A 119 24.28 4.77 -5.67
N PRO A 120 24.02 4.31 -4.43
CA PRO A 120 23.06 3.24 -4.17
C PRO A 120 21.67 3.47 -4.79
N GLN A 121 21.16 4.70 -4.75
CA GLN A 121 19.86 5.03 -5.34
C GLN A 121 19.84 4.86 -6.87
N GLN A 122 20.93 5.25 -7.54
CA GLN A 122 21.11 5.08 -8.99
C GLN A 122 21.25 3.60 -9.35
N VAL A 123 21.97 2.82 -8.54
CA VAL A 123 22.04 1.36 -8.68
C VAL A 123 20.63 0.75 -8.61
N HIS A 124 19.81 1.15 -7.64
CA HIS A 124 18.44 0.66 -7.53
C HIS A 124 17.59 0.99 -8.78
N THR A 125 17.72 2.20 -9.32
CA THR A 125 17.05 2.61 -10.58
C THR A 125 17.55 1.80 -11.78
N PHE A 126 18.84 1.53 -11.86
CA PHE A 126 19.43 0.67 -12.89
C PHE A 126 18.86 -0.75 -12.82
N TYR A 127 18.79 -1.34 -11.63
CA TYR A 127 18.20 -2.66 -11.45
C TYR A 127 16.71 -2.65 -11.83
N GLU A 128 15.94 -1.61 -11.48
CA GLU A 128 14.53 -1.47 -11.93
C GLU A 128 14.42 -1.49 -13.46
N ALA A 129 15.31 -0.75 -14.16
CA ALA A 129 15.35 -0.69 -15.61
C ALA A 129 15.60 -2.06 -16.25
N VAL A 130 16.61 -2.79 -15.77
CA VAL A 130 16.94 -4.14 -16.24
C VAL A 130 15.79 -5.11 -15.95
N GLY A 131 15.12 -4.97 -14.79
CA GLY A 131 13.94 -5.77 -14.45
C GLY A 131 12.80 -5.63 -15.45
N TYR A 132 12.58 -4.43 -16.04
CA TYR A 132 11.57 -4.26 -17.09
C TYR A 132 11.91 -4.99 -18.39
N MET A 133 13.20 -5.14 -18.69
CA MET A 133 13.68 -5.92 -19.84
C MET A 133 13.41 -7.40 -19.59
N ILE A 134 13.83 -7.93 -18.44
CA ILE A 134 13.63 -9.32 -18.04
C ILE A 134 12.13 -9.67 -17.99
N GLY A 135 11.30 -8.78 -17.45
CA GLY A 135 9.84 -8.93 -17.46
C GLY A 135 9.19 -8.93 -18.86
N ALA A 136 9.95 -8.65 -19.92
CA ALA A 136 9.48 -8.76 -21.31
C ALA A 136 9.90 -10.08 -22.00
N GLN A 137 10.76 -10.89 -21.37
CA GLN A 137 11.04 -12.25 -21.82
C GLN A 137 9.80 -13.12 -21.55
N THR A 138 9.31 -13.79 -22.58
CA THR A 138 8.09 -14.62 -22.51
C THR A 138 8.40 -16.10 -22.32
N ASP A 139 9.59 -16.54 -22.72
CA ASP A 139 10.06 -17.90 -22.41
C ASP A 139 10.41 -17.96 -20.92
N GLN A 140 9.65 -18.76 -20.18
CA GLN A 140 9.81 -18.86 -18.73
C GLN A 140 11.23 -19.31 -18.39
N THR A 141 11.70 -20.44 -18.91
CA THR A 141 13.03 -21.00 -18.60
C THR A 141 14.15 -19.99 -18.86
N VAL A 142 14.09 -19.26 -19.97
CA VAL A 142 15.08 -18.20 -20.25
C VAL A 142 14.94 -17.05 -19.26
N GLN A 143 13.71 -16.64 -18.91
CA GLN A 143 13.45 -15.60 -17.92
C GLN A 143 14.00 -15.97 -16.54
N GLU A 144 13.84 -17.23 -16.10
CA GLU A 144 14.37 -17.71 -14.81
C GLU A 144 15.89 -17.57 -14.76
N HIS A 145 16.59 -18.02 -15.81
CA HIS A 145 18.04 -17.90 -15.91
C HIS A 145 18.52 -16.45 -15.97
N LEU A 146 17.78 -15.57 -16.67
CA LEU A 146 18.06 -14.14 -16.67
C LEU A 146 17.92 -13.54 -15.26
N ILE A 147 16.89 -13.93 -14.49
CA ILE A 147 16.69 -13.47 -13.10
C ILE A 147 17.83 -13.92 -12.20
N GLU A 148 18.27 -15.18 -12.30
CA GLU A 148 19.39 -15.71 -11.51
C GLU A 148 20.67 -14.91 -11.74
N LYS A 149 21.02 -14.69 -13.02
CA LYS A 149 22.22 -13.93 -13.40
C LYS A 149 22.11 -12.46 -13.01
N TYR A 150 20.93 -11.87 -13.17
CA TYR A 150 20.62 -10.50 -12.80
C TYR A 150 20.78 -10.24 -11.30
N MET A 151 20.36 -11.18 -10.46
CA MET A 151 20.42 -11.05 -8.99
C MET A 151 21.71 -11.61 -8.38
N LEU A 152 22.68 -12.03 -9.20
CA LEU A 152 23.91 -12.68 -8.75
C LEU A 152 24.71 -11.82 -7.76
N LEU A 153 24.96 -10.54 -8.08
CA LEU A 153 25.76 -9.65 -7.21
C LEU A 153 25.08 -9.39 -5.85
N PRO A 154 23.80 -8.98 -5.78
CA PRO A 154 23.10 -8.87 -4.49
C PRO A 154 23.08 -10.19 -3.71
N ASN A 155 22.89 -11.32 -4.39
CA ASN A 155 22.85 -12.64 -3.75
C ASN A 155 24.19 -13.06 -3.16
N GLN A 156 25.31 -12.76 -3.83
CA GLN A 156 26.64 -13.06 -3.28
C GLN A 156 26.91 -12.33 -1.96
N VAL A 157 26.54 -11.05 -1.88
CA VAL A 157 26.68 -10.27 -0.64
C VAL A 157 25.70 -10.77 0.43
N TRP A 158 24.45 -11.05 0.04
CA TRP A 158 23.44 -11.64 0.93
C TRP A 158 23.93 -12.96 1.53
N ASP A 159 24.34 -13.91 0.71
CA ASP A 159 24.79 -15.24 1.12
C ASP A 159 26.00 -15.14 2.07
N SER A 160 26.94 -14.20 1.81
CA SER A 160 28.06 -13.93 2.71
C SER A 160 27.61 -13.43 4.09
N ILE A 161 26.66 -12.49 4.14
CA ILE A 161 26.11 -11.95 5.39
C ILE A 161 25.36 -13.05 6.15
N ILE A 162 24.53 -13.86 5.48
CA ILE A 162 23.78 -14.95 6.11
C ILE A 162 24.72 -16.03 6.68
N GLN A 163 25.77 -16.41 5.94
CA GLN A 163 26.79 -17.34 6.44
C GLN A 163 27.51 -16.82 7.68
N GLN A 164 27.78 -15.51 7.75
CA GLN A 164 28.36 -14.88 8.93
C GLN A 164 27.36 -14.83 10.09
N ALA A 165 26.10 -14.44 9.83
CA ALA A 165 25.02 -14.39 10.82
C ALA A 165 24.76 -15.74 11.47
N THR A 166 24.84 -16.82 10.69
CA THR A 166 24.66 -18.20 11.17
C THR A 166 25.72 -18.59 12.21
N LYS A 167 26.94 -18.06 12.09
CA LYS A 167 28.03 -18.30 13.05
C LYS A 167 27.99 -17.33 14.22
N ASN A 168 27.63 -16.08 13.95
CA ASN A 168 27.55 -15.02 14.96
C ASN A 168 26.47 -14.01 14.58
N VAL A 169 25.35 -14.04 15.32
CA VAL A 169 24.22 -13.12 15.11
C VAL A 169 24.56 -11.65 15.40
N ASP A 170 25.64 -11.37 16.12
CA ASP A 170 26.05 -10.00 16.45
C ASP A 170 26.50 -9.20 15.22
N ILE A 171 26.83 -9.84 14.10
CA ILE A 171 27.07 -9.14 12.84
C ILE A 171 25.84 -8.35 12.39
N LEU A 172 24.63 -8.76 12.78
CA LEU A 172 23.39 -8.02 12.49
C LEU A 172 23.24 -6.75 13.33
N LYS A 173 24.19 -6.46 14.23
CA LYS A 173 24.31 -5.20 14.98
C LYS A 173 25.39 -4.29 14.39
N ASP A 174 26.19 -4.78 13.43
CA ASP A 174 27.19 -3.98 12.75
C ASP A 174 26.53 -2.96 11.79
N PRO A 175 26.81 -1.65 11.92
CA PRO A 175 26.17 -0.62 11.11
C PRO A 175 26.34 -0.80 9.60
N GLU A 176 27.51 -1.25 9.14
CA GLU A 176 27.77 -1.41 7.71
C GLU A 176 27.02 -2.63 7.15
N THR A 177 27.00 -3.73 7.88
CA THR A 177 26.21 -4.93 7.54
C THR A 177 24.72 -4.60 7.42
N VAL A 178 24.15 -3.88 8.39
CA VAL A 178 22.73 -3.49 8.35
C VAL A 178 22.43 -2.55 7.17
N LYS A 179 23.35 -1.64 6.85
CA LYS A 179 23.24 -0.76 5.68
C LYS A 179 23.29 -1.55 4.37
N GLN A 180 24.18 -2.54 4.27
CA GLN A 180 24.27 -3.44 3.11
C GLN A 180 22.99 -4.26 2.93
N LEU A 181 22.45 -4.85 4.00
CA LEU A 181 21.15 -5.53 3.98
C LEU A 181 20.03 -4.62 3.46
N GLY A 182 19.96 -3.39 3.96
CA GLY A 182 18.98 -2.41 3.49
C GLY A 182 19.12 -2.09 2.00
N SER A 183 20.35 -1.99 1.49
CA SER A 183 20.63 -1.76 0.07
C SER A 183 20.24 -2.96 -0.81
N ILE A 184 20.52 -4.19 -0.35
CA ILE A 184 20.15 -5.43 -1.04
C ILE A 184 18.64 -5.55 -1.13
N LEU A 185 17.91 -5.31 -0.04
CA LEU A 185 16.45 -5.39 -0.04
C LEU A 185 15.82 -4.31 -0.93
N LYS A 186 16.32 -3.07 -0.91
CA LYS A 186 15.87 -2.02 -1.84
C LYS A 186 16.06 -2.42 -3.30
N THR A 187 17.19 -3.06 -3.62
CA THR A 187 17.46 -3.59 -4.96
C THR A 187 16.44 -4.67 -5.33
N ASN A 188 16.15 -5.61 -4.42
CA ASN A 188 15.11 -6.62 -4.61
C ASN A 188 13.71 -5.99 -4.78
N VAL A 189 13.36 -4.95 -4.02
CA VAL A 189 12.08 -4.23 -4.15
C VAL A 189 11.94 -3.63 -5.55
N ARG A 190 13.00 -2.99 -6.07
CA ARG A 190 13.01 -2.43 -7.43
C ARG A 190 12.91 -3.49 -8.51
N ALA A 191 13.70 -4.55 -8.37
CA ALA A 191 13.66 -5.72 -9.24
C ALA A 191 12.26 -6.35 -9.29
N CYS A 192 11.68 -6.65 -8.13
CA CYS A 192 10.35 -7.22 -7.97
C CYS A 192 9.27 -6.35 -8.61
N LYS A 193 9.33 -5.03 -8.39
CA LYS A 193 8.36 -4.07 -8.96
C LYS A 193 8.34 -4.14 -10.49
N ALA A 194 9.51 -4.30 -11.12
CA ALA A 194 9.66 -4.28 -12.57
C ALA A 194 9.38 -5.64 -13.22
N VAL A 195 9.83 -6.75 -12.61
CA VAL A 195 9.66 -8.12 -13.12
C VAL A 195 8.25 -8.65 -12.89
N GLY A 196 7.64 -8.38 -11.72
CA GLY A 196 6.31 -8.89 -11.36
C GLY A 196 6.32 -10.32 -10.83
N HIS A 197 5.27 -11.09 -11.11
CA HIS A 197 5.10 -12.46 -10.58
C HIS A 197 6.32 -13.39 -10.75
N PRO A 198 7.03 -13.44 -11.91
CA PRO A 198 8.19 -14.31 -12.09
C PRO A 198 9.35 -14.08 -11.12
N PHE A 199 9.35 -12.94 -10.41
CA PHE A 199 10.31 -12.67 -9.34
C PHE A 199 10.19 -13.65 -8.15
N VAL A 200 9.17 -14.50 -8.14
CA VAL A 200 8.98 -15.58 -7.14
C VAL A 200 10.22 -16.46 -6.98
N ILE A 201 10.99 -16.68 -8.05
CA ILE A 201 12.21 -17.51 -8.04
C ILE A 201 13.27 -16.90 -7.13
N GLN A 202 13.51 -15.59 -7.30
CA GLN A 202 14.43 -14.84 -6.48
C GLN A 202 13.90 -14.67 -5.05
N LEU A 203 12.61 -14.32 -4.90
CA LEU A 203 12.01 -14.14 -3.57
C LEU A 203 12.06 -15.44 -2.77
N GLY A 204 11.67 -16.56 -3.38
CA GLY A 204 11.68 -17.90 -2.79
C GLY A 204 13.07 -18.32 -2.31
N ARG A 205 14.13 -17.96 -3.06
CA ARG A 205 15.53 -18.20 -2.65
C ARG A 205 15.88 -17.56 -1.31
N ILE A 206 15.49 -16.30 -1.10
CA ILE A 206 15.90 -15.51 0.08
C ILE A 206 14.85 -15.48 1.20
N TYR A 207 13.66 -16.07 0.98
CA TYR A 207 12.46 -15.77 1.77
C TYR A 207 12.63 -16.06 3.26
N LEU A 208 13.00 -17.30 3.60
CA LEU A 208 13.10 -17.73 5.00
C LEU A 208 14.25 -17.04 5.74
N ASP A 209 15.40 -16.89 5.09
CA ASP A 209 16.54 -16.14 5.66
C ASP A 209 16.18 -14.68 5.89
N MET A 210 15.42 -14.07 4.97
CA MET A 210 14.94 -12.69 5.10
C MET A 210 14.00 -12.53 6.31
N LEU A 211 13.13 -13.51 6.57
CA LEU A 211 12.26 -13.52 7.74
C LEU A 211 13.05 -13.74 9.05
N ASN A 212 14.09 -14.59 9.04
CA ASN A 212 14.98 -14.76 10.18
C ASN A 212 15.73 -13.47 10.51
N VAL A 213 16.30 -12.79 9.50
CA VAL A 213 16.94 -11.48 9.67
C VAL A 213 15.93 -10.45 10.20
N TYR A 214 14.70 -10.42 9.66
CA TYR A 214 13.64 -9.54 10.16
C TYR A 214 13.41 -9.73 11.66
N LYS A 215 13.27 -10.98 12.11
CA LYS A 215 13.04 -11.32 13.52
C LYS A 215 14.20 -10.90 14.41
N CYS A 216 15.44 -11.26 14.05
CA CYS A 216 16.63 -10.86 14.82
C CYS A 216 16.78 -9.34 14.94
N LEU A 217 16.55 -8.60 13.85
CA LEU A 217 16.62 -7.14 13.88
C LEU A 217 15.51 -6.54 14.73
N SER A 218 14.33 -7.14 14.71
CA SER A 218 13.23 -6.69 15.56
C SER A 218 13.51 -6.88 17.05
N GLU A 219 13.99 -8.05 17.44
CA GLU A 219 14.39 -8.35 18.82
C GLU A 219 15.48 -7.37 19.29
N ASN A 220 16.46 -7.07 18.43
CA ASN A 220 17.50 -6.08 18.72
C ASN A 220 16.93 -4.66 18.94
N ILE A 221 15.99 -4.22 18.09
CA ILE A 221 15.32 -2.91 18.23
C ILE A 221 14.55 -2.86 19.56
N SER A 222 13.77 -3.90 19.84
CA SER A 222 12.92 -3.98 21.02
C SER A 222 13.74 -3.97 22.31
N ALA A 223 14.79 -4.80 22.38
CA ALA A 223 15.71 -4.86 23.51
C ALA A 223 16.43 -3.51 23.72
N ALA A 224 16.85 -2.84 22.65
CA ALA A 224 17.52 -1.55 22.74
C ALA A 224 16.60 -0.45 23.30
N ILE A 225 15.32 -0.43 22.88
CA ILE A 225 14.31 0.51 23.39
C ILE A 225 13.97 0.19 24.85
N GLN A 226 13.82 -1.09 25.21
CA GLN A 226 13.50 -1.47 26.59
C GLN A 226 14.64 -1.11 27.55
N ALA A 227 15.90 -1.26 27.14
CA ALA A 227 17.06 -0.97 27.98
C ALA A 227 17.33 0.54 28.15
N ASN A 228 17.01 1.37 27.17
CA ASN A 228 17.49 2.75 27.09
C ASN A 228 16.38 3.79 26.83
N GLY A 229 15.13 3.36 26.74
CA GLY A 229 13.97 4.19 26.40
C GLY A 229 13.85 4.52 24.91
N GLU A 230 12.77 5.22 24.57
CA GLU A 230 12.40 5.53 23.18
C GLU A 230 13.39 6.45 22.45
N MET A 231 14.25 7.18 23.17
CA MET A 231 15.23 8.07 22.54
C MET A 231 16.19 7.32 21.60
N VAL A 232 16.44 6.03 21.83
CA VAL A 232 17.32 5.20 20.99
C VAL A 232 16.75 5.00 19.57
N THR A 233 15.44 5.17 19.37
CA THR A 233 14.83 5.14 18.03
C THR A 233 15.40 6.20 17.07
N LYS A 234 16.02 7.26 17.61
CA LYS A 234 16.67 8.32 16.83
C LYS A 234 18.10 7.97 16.42
N GLN A 235 18.70 6.91 16.97
CA GLN A 235 20.07 6.52 16.66
C GLN A 235 20.20 5.93 15.24
N PRO A 236 21.31 6.19 14.52
CA PRO A 236 21.50 5.73 13.14
C PRO A 236 21.35 4.22 12.94
N LEU A 237 21.87 3.41 13.88
CA LEU A 237 21.80 1.95 13.79
C LEU A 237 20.35 1.46 13.87
N ILE A 238 19.57 1.91 14.86
CA ILE A 238 18.16 1.51 15.00
C ILE A 238 17.32 1.97 13.80
N ARG A 239 17.58 3.17 13.27
CA ARG A 239 16.93 3.63 12.03
C ARG A 239 17.26 2.74 10.83
N SER A 240 18.50 2.28 10.74
CA SER A 240 18.94 1.36 9.68
C SER A 240 18.31 -0.02 9.84
N MET A 241 18.22 -0.56 11.07
CA MET A 241 17.52 -1.82 11.35
C MET A 241 16.04 -1.74 10.99
N ARG A 242 15.36 -0.64 11.36
CA ARG A 242 13.96 -0.38 10.93
C ARG A 242 13.83 -0.30 9.42
N THR A 243 14.81 0.30 8.74
CA THR A 243 14.83 0.34 7.27
C THR A 243 14.86 -1.07 6.69
N VAL A 244 15.66 -1.99 7.23
CA VAL A 244 15.67 -3.39 6.78
C VAL A 244 14.28 -4.03 7.00
N LYS A 245 13.67 -3.88 8.19
CA LYS A 245 12.32 -4.40 8.45
C LYS A 245 11.28 -3.87 7.45
N ARG A 246 11.29 -2.57 7.16
CA ARG A 246 10.39 -1.92 6.20
C ARG A 246 10.59 -2.44 4.78
N GLU A 247 11.84 -2.52 4.32
CA GLU A 247 12.12 -2.99 2.97
C GLU A 247 11.81 -4.49 2.79
N THR A 248 11.93 -5.31 3.85
CA THR A 248 11.39 -6.69 3.87
C THR A 248 9.88 -6.68 3.63
N LEU A 249 9.12 -5.90 4.41
CA LEU A 249 7.66 -5.82 4.29
C LEU A 249 7.20 -5.29 2.92
N LYS A 250 7.88 -4.27 2.39
CA LYS A 250 7.65 -3.73 1.04
C LYS A 250 7.96 -4.74 -0.07
N LEU A 251 9.01 -5.55 0.09
CA LEU A 251 9.32 -6.59 -0.89
C LEU A 251 8.21 -7.64 -0.93
N ILE A 252 7.76 -8.10 0.25
CA ILE A 252 6.72 -9.12 0.37
C ILE A 252 5.39 -8.60 -0.17
N SER A 253 4.87 -7.49 0.34
CA SER A 253 3.61 -6.89 -0.15
C SER A 253 3.71 -6.48 -1.63
N GLY A 254 4.87 -5.97 -2.05
CA GLY A 254 5.17 -5.61 -3.42
C GLY A 254 5.09 -6.81 -4.37
N TRP A 255 5.61 -7.96 -3.98
CA TRP A 255 5.49 -9.17 -4.79
C TRP A 255 4.06 -9.74 -4.75
N VAL A 256 3.45 -9.86 -3.57
CA VAL A 256 2.10 -10.43 -3.43
C VAL A 256 1.09 -9.62 -4.26
N SER A 257 1.11 -8.29 -4.20
CA SER A 257 0.22 -7.45 -5.03
C SER A 257 0.32 -7.70 -6.53
N ARG A 258 1.46 -8.24 -7.00
CA ARG A 258 1.76 -8.56 -8.42
C ARG A 258 1.71 -10.05 -8.73
N SER A 259 1.43 -10.91 -7.75
CA SER A 259 1.29 -12.35 -7.98
C SER A 259 0.02 -12.66 -8.78
N ASN A 260 -0.02 -13.81 -9.44
CA ASN A 260 -1.20 -14.28 -10.18
C ASN A 260 -1.63 -15.70 -9.76
N ASP A 261 -1.05 -16.24 -8.70
CA ASP A 261 -1.39 -17.53 -8.09
C ASP A 261 -1.70 -17.35 -6.59
N PRO A 262 -2.96 -17.05 -6.23
CA PRO A 262 -3.35 -16.79 -4.84
C PRO A 262 -3.17 -18.01 -3.93
N GLN A 263 -3.41 -19.23 -4.43
CA GLN A 263 -3.29 -20.46 -3.66
C GLN A 263 -1.84 -20.71 -3.25
N MET A 264 -0.92 -20.62 -4.22
CA MET A 264 0.51 -20.81 -3.95
C MET A 264 1.03 -19.77 -2.94
N VAL A 265 0.56 -18.53 -3.01
CA VAL A 265 0.91 -17.49 -2.02
C VAL A 265 0.37 -17.84 -0.64
N ALA A 266 -0.91 -18.22 -0.54
CA ALA A 266 -1.57 -18.55 0.71
C ALA A 266 -0.93 -19.77 1.40
N GLU A 267 -0.48 -20.77 0.65
CA GLU A 267 0.10 -21.99 1.22
C GLU A 267 1.59 -21.84 1.56
N ASN A 268 2.37 -21.12 0.74
CA ASN A 268 3.83 -21.14 0.86
C ASN A 268 4.44 -19.86 1.45
N PHE A 269 3.78 -18.71 1.30
CA PHE A 269 4.33 -17.41 1.71
C PHE A 269 3.62 -16.84 2.94
N VAL A 270 2.30 -17.00 3.06
CA VAL A 270 1.55 -16.44 4.19
C VAL A 270 1.96 -17.08 5.53
N PRO A 271 2.04 -18.40 5.71
CA PRO A 271 2.28 -18.97 7.03
C PRO A 271 3.63 -18.58 7.65
N PRO A 272 4.77 -18.65 6.92
CA PRO A 272 6.05 -18.18 7.46
C PRO A 272 6.05 -16.69 7.78
N LEU A 273 5.37 -15.87 6.96
CA LEU A 273 5.23 -14.44 7.22
C LEU A 273 4.50 -14.18 8.53
N LEU A 274 3.38 -14.87 8.76
CA LEU A 274 2.58 -14.66 9.97
C LEU A 274 3.38 -15.03 11.22
N ASP A 275 4.09 -16.16 11.20
CA ASP A 275 4.93 -16.59 12.33
C ASP A 275 6.05 -15.58 12.65
N ALA A 276 6.74 -15.08 11.62
CA ALA A 276 7.86 -14.15 11.80
C ALA A 276 7.43 -12.72 12.19
N VAL A 277 6.26 -12.26 11.73
CA VAL A 277 5.86 -10.85 11.81
C VAL A 277 4.77 -10.58 12.85
N LEU A 278 3.74 -11.43 12.96
CA LEU A 278 2.59 -11.11 13.81
C LEU A 278 2.94 -11.15 15.30
N ILE A 279 3.57 -12.23 15.75
CA ILE A 279 3.96 -12.39 17.16
C ILE A 279 5.02 -11.36 17.54
N ASP A 280 5.94 -11.07 16.61
CA ASP A 280 6.92 -9.98 16.75
C ASP A 280 6.24 -8.63 16.98
N TYR A 281 5.26 -8.28 16.13
CA TYR A 281 4.49 -7.05 16.28
C TYR A 281 3.76 -6.97 17.62
N GLN A 282 3.07 -8.05 18.02
CA GLN A 282 2.28 -8.10 19.25
C GLN A 282 3.17 -7.89 20.49
N ARG A 283 4.31 -8.60 20.56
CA ARG A 283 5.24 -8.58 21.72
C ARG A 283 6.05 -7.31 21.84
N ASN A 284 6.24 -6.58 20.74
CA ASN A 284 7.00 -5.35 20.76
C ASN A 284 6.31 -4.25 21.58
N VAL A 285 7.12 -3.42 22.23
CA VAL A 285 6.64 -2.19 22.89
C VAL A 285 6.02 -1.25 21.84
N PRO A 286 5.03 -0.40 22.20
CA PRO A 286 4.32 0.46 21.24
C PRO A 286 5.23 1.23 20.28
N ALA A 287 6.28 1.87 20.80
CA ALA A 287 7.24 2.63 20.00
C ALA A 287 8.08 1.79 19.03
N ALA A 288 8.16 0.46 19.22
CA ALA A 288 8.91 -0.49 18.39
C ALA A 288 8.05 -1.19 17.33
N ARG A 289 6.71 -1.12 17.44
CA ARG A 289 5.77 -1.73 16.48
C ARG A 289 5.86 -1.02 15.14
N GLU A 290 6.15 -1.77 14.09
CA GLU A 290 6.31 -1.23 12.73
C GLU A 290 4.94 -1.09 12.04
N PRO A 291 4.45 0.13 11.76
CA PRO A 291 3.11 0.33 11.17
C PRO A 291 2.97 -0.27 9.76
N GLU A 292 4.07 -0.47 9.02
CA GLU A 292 4.05 -1.15 7.71
C GLU A 292 3.59 -2.62 7.79
N VAL A 293 3.58 -3.24 8.98
CA VAL A 293 3.00 -4.58 9.17
C VAL A 293 1.51 -4.57 8.84
N LEU A 294 0.78 -3.56 9.33
CA LEU A 294 -0.67 -3.42 9.12
C LEU A 294 -1.01 -3.20 7.64
N SER A 295 -0.27 -2.32 6.96
CA SER A 295 -0.48 -2.07 5.52
C SER A 295 -0.05 -3.26 4.65
N THR A 296 0.98 -4.00 5.07
CA THR A 296 1.37 -5.27 4.42
C THR A 296 0.25 -6.30 4.51
N MET A 297 -0.34 -6.49 5.69
CA MET A 297 -1.50 -7.36 5.86
C MET A 297 -2.69 -6.88 5.02
N ALA A 298 -2.97 -5.58 5.00
CA ALA A 298 -4.04 -5.02 4.17
C ALA A 298 -3.85 -5.33 2.67
N ILE A 299 -2.63 -5.16 2.15
CA ILE A 299 -2.30 -5.48 0.75
C ILE A 299 -2.48 -6.97 0.46
N ILE A 300 -2.05 -7.84 1.37
CA ILE A 300 -2.21 -9.30 1.22
C ILE A 300 -3.69 -9.69 1.23
N VAL A 301 -4.48 -9.14 2.16
CA VAL A 301 -5.94 -9.39 2.24
C VAL A 301 -6.65 -8.92 0.98
N ASN A 302 -6.37 -7.69 0.50
CA ASN A 302 -6.93 -7.18 -0.75
C ASN A 302 -6.60 -8.06 -1.96
N LYS A 303 -5.44 -8.73 -1.94
CA LYS A 303 -4.99 -9.56 -3.05
C LYS A 303 -5.53 -10.99 -3.00
N LEU A 304 -5.54 -11.62 -1.83
CA LEU A 304 -5.87 -13.02 -1.66
C LEU A 304 -7.36 -13.27 -1.39
N GLY A 305 -8.04 -12.29 -0.77
CA GLY A 305 -9.45 -12.35 -0.41
C GLY A 305 -9.81 -13.65 0.33
N GLY A 306 -10.73 -14.43 -0.24
CA GLY A 306 -11.17 -15.71 0.32
C GLY A 306 -10.04 -16.67 0.73
N HIS A 307 -8.90 -16.65 0.03
CA HIS A 307 -7.77 -17.56 0.29
C HIS A 307 -7.05 -17.29 1.63
N ILE A 308 -7.17 -16.09 2.20
CA ILE A 308 -6.59 -15.76 3.51
C ILE A 308 -7.67 -15.61 4.60
N THR A 309 -8.95 -15.80 4.28
CA THR A 309 -10.06 -15.60 5.25
C THR A 309 -9.90 -16.47 6.50
N ALA A 310 -9.37 -17.70 6.36
CA ALA A 310 -9.12 -18.61 7.47
C ALA A 310 -8.05 -18.11 8.46
N GLU A 311 -7.11 -17.27 8.00
CA GLU A 311 -6.00 -16.75 8.80
C GLU A 311 -6.32 -15.41 9.48
N ILE A 312 -7.45 -14.77 9.13
CA ILE A 312 -7.86 -13.47 9.70
C ILE A 312 -7.98 -13.50 11.22
N PRO A 313 -8.55 -14.54 11.87
CA PRO A 313 -8.59 -14.61 13.34
C PRO A 313 -7.19 -14.53 13.97
N GLN A 314 -6.20 -15.21 13.40
CA GLN A 314 -4.81 -15.16 13.89
C GLN A 314 -4.20 -13.76 13.69
N ILE A 315 -4.45 -13.13 12.53
CA ILE A 315 -3.98 -11.76 12.26
C ILE A 315 -4.57 -10.79 13.30
N PHE A 316 -5.87 -10.89 13.56
CA PHE A 316 -6.57 -10.00 14.49
C PHE A 316 -6.12 -10.21 15.94
N ASP A 317 -5.92 -11.45 16.38
CA ASP A 317 -5.38 -11.74 17.71
C ASP A 317 -4.03 -11.05 17.95
N ALA A 318 -3.17 -11.03 16.92
CA ALA A 318 -1.86 -10.43 17.03
C ALA A 318 -1.85 -8.90 16.99
N VAL A 319 -2.65 -8.28 16.11
CA VAL A 319 -2.50 -6.84 15.81
C VAL A 319 -3.66 -5.96 16.26
N PHE A 320 -4.85 -6.51 16.54
CA PHE A 320 -6.06 -5.71 16.69
C PHE A 320 -6.06 -4.93 18.01
N GLU A 321 -6.17 -5.63 19.14
CA GLU A 321 -6.28 -5.00 20.46
C GLU A 321 -5.05 -4.17 20.81
N CYS A 322 -3.87 -4.71 20.50
CA CYS A 322 -2.61 -4.07 20.85
C CYS A 322 -2.41 -2.74 20.09
N THR A 323 -2.86 -2.65 18.84
CA THR A 323 -2.85 -1.41 18.05
C THR A 323 -3.97 -0.46 18.47
N LEU A 324 -5.17 -0.99 18.76
CA LEU A 324 -6.29 -0.15 19.21
C LEU A 324 -5.93 0.62 20.49
N ASN A 325 -5.26 -0.03 21.44
CA ASN A 325 -4.74 0.58 22.67
C ASN A 325 -3.66 1.65 22.45
N MET A 326 -3.05 1.71 21.26
CA MET A 326 -2.10 2.77 20.88
C MET A 326 -2.83 4.00 20.33
N ILE A 327 -3.91 3.79 19.58
CA ILE A 327 -4.57 4.87 18.82
C ILE A 327 -5.81 5.44 19.52
N ASN A 328 -6.37 4.75 20.54
CA ASN A 328 -7.64 5.13 21.17
C ASN A 328 -7.52 6.14 22.33
N LYS A 329 -6.31 6.57 22.69
CA LYS A 329 -6.08 7.49 23.82
C LYS A 329 -6.21 8.97 23.43
N ASP A 330 -5.82 9.29 22.21
CA ASP A 330 -5.86 10.63 21.63
C ASP A 330 -5.91 10.56 20.11
N PHE A 331 -6.04 11.73 19.47
CA PHE A 331 -6.20 11.88 18.03
C PHE A 331 -4.90 12.24 17.29
N GLU A 332 -3.75 12.29 17.97
CA GLU A 332 -2.48 12.82 17.44
C GLU A 332 -1.37 11.76 17.36
N GLU A 333 -1.22 10.93 18.38
CA GLU A 333 -0.17 9.91 18.45
C GLU A 333 -0.39 8.79 17.43
N TYR A 334 0.71 8.20 16.94
CA TYR A 334 0.72 7.07 16.00
C TYR A 334 -0.14 7.25 14.73
N PRO A 335 0.05 8.32 13.94
CA PRO A 335 -0.75 8.60 12.74
C PRO A 335 -0.64 7.50 11.65
N GLU A 336 0.55 6.90 11.51
CA GLU A 336 0.78 5.81 10.55
C GLU A 336 0.05 4.52 10.98
N HIS A 337 0.11 4.16 12.27
CA HIS A 337 -0.62 2.98 12.79
C HIS A 337 -2.12 3.17 12.62
N ARG A 338 -2.64 4.36 12.94
CA ARG A 338 -4.06 4.68 12.78
C ARG A 338 -4.52 4.51 11.34
N THR A 339 -3.80 5.11 10.39
CA THR A 339 -4.12 5.00 8.97
C THR A 339 -4.10 3.54 8.51
N ASN A 340 -3.02 2.81 8.82
CA ASN A 340 -2.84 1.45 8.35
C ASN A 340 -3.77 0.44 9.04
N PHE A 341 -4.16 0.68 10.30
CA PHE A 341 -5.14 -0.11 11.03
C PHE A 341 -6.49 -0.08 10.32
N PHE A 342 -6.99 1.10 9.95
CA PHE A 342 -8.25 1.21 9.24
C PHE A 342 -8.16 0.70 7.80
N LEU A 343 -7.01 0.81 7.12
CA LEU A 343 -6.80 0.15 5.83
C LEU A 343 -6.90 -1.38 5.93
N LEU A 344 -6.34 -1.97 6.99
CA LEU A 344 -6.47 -3.41 7.25
C LEU A 344 -7.93 -3.78 7.54
N LEU A 345 -8.61 -3.00 8.39
CA LEU A 345 -10.00 -3.27 8.74
C LEU A 345 -10.93 -3.15 7.52
N GLN A 346 -10.69 -2.16 6.66
CA GLN A 346 -11.38 -2.00 5.39
C GLN A 346 -11.14 -3.20 4.46
N ALA A 347 -9.89 -3.63 4.29
CA ALA A 347 -9.55 -4.79 3.45
C ALA A 347 -10.25 -6.06 3.93
N VAL A 348 -10.25 -6.32 5.25
CA VAL A 348 -10.93 -7.49 5.83
C VAL A 348 -12.44 -7.39 5.63
N ASN A 349 -13.04 -6.23 5.87
CA ASN A 349 -14.48 -6.05 5.64
C ASN A 349 -14.85 -6.26 4.17
N SER A 350 -14.08 -5.72 3.23
CA SER A 350 -14.39 -5.81 1.79
C SER A 350 -14.15 -7.19 1.19
N HIS A 351 -13.16 -7.94 1.66
CA HIS A 351 -12.71 -9.17 0.98
C HIS A 351 -12.77 -10.44 1.83
N CYS A 352 -12.97 -10.33 3.14
CA CYS A 352 -12.95 -11.44 4.11
C CYS A 352 -14.07 -11.30 5.15
N PHE A 353 -15.23 -10.74 4.79
CA PHE A 353 -16.35 -10.55 5.72
C PHE A 353 -16.75 -11.79 6.54
N PRO A 354 -16.73 -13.03 5.99
CA PRO A 354 -17.03 -14.22 6.79
C PRO A 354 -16.13 -14.40 8.03
N ALA A 355 -14.93 -13.81 8.03
CA ALA A 355 -14.06 -13.83 9.21
C ALA A 355 -14.67 -13.04 10.39
N PHE A 356 -15.40 -11.96 10.16
CA PHE A 356 -16.09 -11.23 11.22
C PHE A 356 -17.22 -12.04 11.86
N LEU A 357 -17.79 -12.99 11.13
CA LEU A 357 -18.79 -13.91 11.66
C LEU A 357 -18.16 -15.05 12.47
N ALA A 358 -16.86 -15.31 12.26
CA ALA A 358 -16.11 -16.36 12.94
C ALA A 358 -15.44 -15.90 14.25
N ILE A 359 -15.22 -14.59 14.43
CA ILE A 359 -14.62 -14.06 15.67
C ILE A 359 -15.63 -14.00 16.83
N PRO A 360 -15.17 -14.04 18.09
CA PRO A 360 -16.04 -13.90 19.26
C PRO A 360 -16.85 -12.59 19.25
N PRO A 361 -18.10 -12.56 19.77
CA PRO A 361 -18.92 -11.35 19.80
C PRO A 361 -18.26 -10.16 20.50
N THR A 362 -17.42 -10.41 21.51
CA THR A 362 -16.65 -9.36 22.20
C THR A 362 -15.60 -8.72 21.29
N GLN A 363 -14.93 -9.50 20.45
CA GLN A 363 -13.99 -8.98 19.45
C GLN A 363 -14.73 -8.24 18.33
N PHE A 364 -15.88 -8.76 17.88
CA PHE A 364 -16.71 -8.06 16.90
C PHE A 364 -17.21 -6.71 17.44
N LYS A 365 -17.56 -6.63 18.72
CA LYS A 365 -17.89 -5.35 19.35
C LYS A 365 -16.72 -4.36 19.29
N LEU A 366 -15.49 -4.81 19.58
CA LEU A 366 -14.31 -3.95 19.46
C LEU A 366 -14.06 -3.48 18.02
N VAL A 367 -14.35 -4.33 17.02
CA VAL A 367 -14.36 -3.93 15.61
C VAL A 367 -15.34 -2.78 15.38
N LEU A 368 -16.59 -2.93 15.79
CA LEU A 368 -17.59 -1.88 15.62
C LEU A 368 -17.25 -0.60 16.39
N ASP A 369 -16.81 -0.71 17.65
CA ASP A 369 -16.39 0.41 18.47
C ASP A 369 -15.21 1.16 17.82
N SER A 370 -14.27 0.44 17.17
CA SER A 370 -13.17 1.06 16.42
C SER A 370 -13.62 1.81 15.16
N ILE A 371 -14.64 1.31 14.45
CA ILE A 371 -15.25 1.98 13.31
C ILE A 371 -15.96 3.26 13.76
N ILE A 372 -16.68 3.19 14.89
CA ILE A 372 -17.34 4.34 15.52
C ILE A 372 -16.32 5.41 15.90
N TRP A 373 -15.22 4.99 16.51
CA TRP A 373 -14.15 5.90 16.84
C TRP A 373 -13.53 6.56 15.60
N ALA A 374 -13.37 5.80 14.50
CA ALA A 374 -12.82 6.31 13.25
C ALA A 374 -13.67 7.44 12.66
N PHE A 375 -14.98 7.25 12.51
CA PHE A 375 -15.85 8.27 11.90
C PHE A 375 -16.10 9.49 12.80
N LYS A 376 -15.77 9.38 14.10
CA LYS A 376 -15.74 10.51 15.07
C LYS A 376 -14.43 11.28 15.06
N HIS A 377 -13.46 10.88 14.23
CA HIS A 377 -12.16 11.50 14.23
C HIS A 377 -12.15 12.87 13.54
N THR A 378 -11.39 13.81 14.09
CA THR A 378 -11.17 15.14 13.49
C THR A 378 -10.37 15.11 12.17
N MET A 379 -9.58 14.06 11.92
CA MET A 379 -8.83 13.90 10.69
C MET A 379 -9.74 13.33 9.61
N ARG A 380 -10.02 14.14 8.59
CA ARG A 380 -10.97 13.83 7.53
C ARG A 380 -10.73 12.48 6.86
N ASN A 381 -9.47 12.13 6.56
CA ASN A 381 -9.13 10.86 5.93
C ASN A 381 -9.54 9.65 6.77
N VAL A 382 -9.34 9.71 8.09
CA VAL A 382 -9.74 8.64 9.02
C VAL A 382 -11.25 8.58 9.15
N ALA A 383 -11.91 9.73 9.26
CA ALA A 383 -13.36 9.81 9.36
C ALA A 383 -14.07 9.24 8.12
N ASP A 384 -13.65 9.68 6.93
CA ASP A 384 -14.19 9.20 5.65
C ASP A 384 -13.96 7.68 5.49
N THR A 385 -12.79 7.17 5.90
CA THR A 385 -12.50 5.73 5.89
C THR A 385 -13.42 4.97 6.85
N GLY A 386 -13.64 5.48 8.07
CA GLY A 386 -14.57 4.89 9.04
C GLY A 386 -15.99 4.77 8.50
N LEU A 387 -16.49 5.83 7.85
CA LEU A 387 -17.82 5.84 7.22
C LEU A 387 -17.91 4.83 6.06
N GLN A 388 -16.88 4.71 5.24
CA GLN A 388 -16.83 3.71 4.17
C GLN A 388 -16.83 2.28 4.70
N ILE A 389 -16.07 2.01 5.77
CA ILE A 389 -16.05 0.70 6.42
C ILE A 389 -17.44 0.39 6.98
N LEU A 390 -18.07 1.32 7.70
CA LEU A 390 -19.42 1.13 8.25
C LEU A 390 -20.44 0.83 7.15
N PHE A 391 -20.43 1.61 6.06
CA PHE A 391 -21.37 1.41 4.97
C PHE A 391 -21.22 0.04 4.32
N THR A 392 -19.97 -0.36 4.04
CA THR A 392 -19.65 -1.68 3.48
C THR A 392 -20.05 -2.80 4.45
N LEU A 393 -19.83 -2.60 5.75
CA LEU A 393 -20.21 -3.56 6.79
C LEU A 393 -21.74 -3.78 6.79
N LEU A 394 -22.52 -2.70 6.76
CA LEU A 394 -23.98 -2.78 6.72
C LEU A 394 -24.51 -3.47 5.45
N GLN A 395 -23.84 -3.26 4.32
CA GLN A 395 -24.16 -3.95 3.06
C GLN A 395 -23.84 -5.44 3.14
N ASN A 396 -22.68 -5.80 3.68
CA ASN A 396 -22.27 -7.19 3.86
C ASN A 396 -23.18 -7.94 4.84
N VAL A 397 -23.52 -7.33 5.98
CA VAL A 397 -24.47 -7.89 6.94
C VAL A 397 -25.81 -8.20 6.27
N ALA A 398 -26.30 -7.32 5.39
CA ALA A 398 -27.57 -7.54 4.70
C ALA A 398 -27.56 -8.74 3.74
N GLN A 399 -26.38 -9.23 3.31
CA GLN A 399 -26.25 -10.45 2.51
C GLN A 399 -26.23 -11.72 3.37
N GLU A 400 -25.97 -11.62 4.67
CA GLU A 400 -25.79 -12.75 5.60
C GLU A 400 -27.02 -12.92 6.50
N GLU A 401 -28.10 -13.48 5.93
CA GLU A 401 -29.43 -13.57 6.56
C GLU A 401 -29.40 -14.16 7.99
N ALA A 402 -28.54 -15.17 8.22
CA ALA A 402 -28.44 -15.87 9.50
C ALA A 402 -27.91 -14.97 10.64
N ALA A 403 -26.97 -14.07 10.33
CA ALA A 403 -26.35 -13.18 11.32
C ALA A 403 -26.97 -11.77 11.32
N ALA A 404 -27.61 -11.38 10.21
CA ALA A 404 -28.18 -10.05 10.01
C ALA A 404 -29.14 -9.64 11.13
N GLN A 405 -30.07 -10.52 11.47
CA GLN A 405 -31.11 -10.19 12.45
C GLN A 405 -30.54 -9.99 13.86
N SER A 406 -29.59 -10.84 14.29
CA SER A 406 -28.88 -10.65 15.55
C SER A 406 -28.02 -9.39 15.56
N PHE A 407 -27.38 -9.07 14.43
CA PHE A 407 -26.63 -7.84 14.28
C PHE A 407 -27.53 -6.61 14.42
N TYR A 408 -28.68 -6.59 13.74
CA TYR A 408 -29.60 -5.46 13.80
C TYR A 408 -30.16 -5.28 15.22
N GLN A 409 -30.58 -6.37 15.86
CA GLN A 409 -31.09 -6.31 17.23
C GLN A 409 -30.05 -5.77 18.24
N THR A 410 -28.76 -6.07 18.03
CA THR A 410 -27.69 -5.69 18.95
C THR A 410 -27.15 -4.29 18.67
N TYR A 411 -26.97 -3.91 17.40
CA TYR A 411 -26.15 -2.77 17.00
C TYR A 411 -26.88 -1.69 16.20
N PHE A 412 -28.07 -1.93 15.66
CA PHE A 412 -28.73 -0.99 14.74
C PHE A 412 -29.00 0.38 15.38
N CYS A 413 -29.64 0.40 16.56
CA CYS A 413 -29.94 1.64 17.28
C CYS A 413 -28.67 2.34 17.78
N ASP A 414 -27.67 1.57 18.20
CA ASP A 414 -26.37 2.08 18.67
C ASP A 414 -25.62 2.80 17.54
N ILE A 415 -25.58 2.19 16.34
CA ILE A 415 -25.02 2.79 15.13
C ILE A 415 -25.78 4.08 14.76
N LEU A 416 -27.12 4.05 14.78
CA LEU A 416 -27.94 5.24 14.52
C LEU A 416 -27.58 6.38 15.47
N GLN A 417 -27.52 6.10 16.78
CA GLN A 417 -27.19 7.09 17.80
C GLN A 417 -25.81 7.70 17.53
N HIS A 418 -24.81 6.88 17.20
CA HIS A 418 -23.48 7.37 16.91
C HIS A 418 -23.39 8.19 15.62
N ILE A 419 -24.10 7.81 14.55
CA ILE A 419 -24.13 8.62 13.33
C ILE A 419 -24.79 9.97 13.61
N PHE A 420 -25.92 10.00 14.31
CA PHE A 420 -26.57 11.26 14.67
C PHE A 420 -25.65 12.15 15.51
N SER A 421 -24.91 11.60 16.48
CA SER A 421 -23.96 12.40 17.28
C SER A 421 -22.89 13.11 16.44
N VAL A 422 -22.57 12.59 15.25
CA VAL A 422 -21.57 13.18 14.34
C VAL A 422 -22.23 14.09 13.30
N VAL A 423 -23.41 13.74 12.80
CA VAL A 423 -24.19 14.60 11.88
C VAL A 423 -24.54 15.93 12.54
N THR A 424 -24.81 15.91 13.84
CA THR A 424 -25.17 17.11 14.60
C THR A 424 -23.96 17.94 15.04
N ASP A 425 -22.73 17.50 14.74
CA ASP A 425 -21.50 18.22 15.09
C ASP A 425 -20.94 18.97 13.87
N THR A 426 -20.82 20.30 14.00
CA THR A 426 -20.34 21.19 12.94
C THR A 426 -18.90 20.88 12.50
N SER A 427 -18.13 20.17 13.32
CA SER A 427 -16.76 19.73 13.04
C SER A 427 -16.70 18.62 11.96
N HIS A 428 -17.82 17.95 11.68
CA HIS A 428 -17.88 16.78 10.79
C HIS A 428 -18.65 17.01 9.48
N THR A 429 -18.96 18.27 9.15
CA THR A 429 -19.71 18.65 7.94
C THR A 429 -19.11 18.13 6.63
N ALA A 430 -17.80 17.88 6.58
CA ALA A 430 -17.12 17.29 5.42
C ALA A 430 -17.62 15.87 5.07
N GLY A 431 -18.12 15.11 6.06
CA GLY A 431 -18.62 13.75 5.91
C GLY A 431 -20.11 13.65 5.55
N LEU A 432 -20.83 14.78 5.42
CA LEU A 432 -22.29 14.82 5.31
C LEU A 432 -22.86 13.93 4.20
N THR A 433 -22.19 13.85 3.05
CA THR A 433 -22.63 12.97 1.94
C THR A 433 -22.63 11.49 2.35
N MET A 434 -21.61 11.04 3.08
CA MET A 434 -21.54 9.65 3.55
C MET A 434 -22.52 9.41 4.70
N HIS A 435 -22.68 10.38 5.62
CA HIS A 435 -23.70 10.28 6.67
C HIS A 435 -25.11 10.15 6.08
N ALA A 436 -25.45 10.99 5.10
CA ALA A 436 -26.73 10.89 4.39
C ALA A 436 -26.91 9.53 3.72
N SER A 437 -25.87 9.02 3.06
CA SER A 437 -25.91 7.72 2.38
C SER A 437 -26.13 6.56 3.36
N ILE A 438 -25.45 6.57 4.51
CA ILE A 438 -25.59 5.53 5.53
C ILE A 438 -26.97 5.59 6.19
N LEU A 439 -27.42 6.78 6.60
CA LEU A 439 -28.74 6.95 7.21
C LEU A 439 -29.85 6.56 6.24
N ALA A 440 -29.81 7.06 5.01
CA ALA A 440 -30.77 6.71 3.96
C ALA A 440 -30.87 5.18 3.78
N TYR A 441 -29.72 4.50 3.69
CA TYR A 441 -29.68 3.03 3.62
C TYR A 441 -30.31 2.36 4.85
N MET A 442 -29.96 2.81 6.06
CA MET A 442 -30.50 2.24 7.30
C MET A 442 -32.03 2.43 7.41
N PHE A 443 -32.56 3.61 7.06
CA PHE A 443 -34.00 3.87 7.06
C PHE A 443 -34.75 3.07 5.99
N ASN A 444 -34.18 2.93 4.79
CA ASN A 444 -34.75 2.09 3.73
C ASN A 444 -34.80 0.61 4.14
N LEU A 445 -33.78 0.11 4.85
CA LEU A 445 -33.75 -1.26 5.37
C LEU A 445 -34.93 -1.55 6.33
N VAL A 446 -35.31 -0.56 7.14
CA VAL A 446 -36.47 -0.64 8.03
C VAL A 446 -37.79 -0.60 7.23
N GLU A 447 -37.90 0.29 6.25
CA GLU A 447 -39.11 0.47 5.45
C GLU A 447 -39.42 -0.75 4.56
N GLU A 448 -38.40 -1.37 3.96
CA GLU A 448 -38.54 -2.57 3.13
C GLU A 448 -38.80 -3.84 3.95
N GLY A 449 -38.83 -3.75 5.28
CA GLY A 449 -39.07 -4.89 6.16
C GLY A 449 -37.92 -5.92 6.18
N LYS A 450 -36.69 -5.50 5.83
CA LYS A 450 -35.49 -6.36 5.86
C LYS A 450 -35.05 -6.70 7.30
N ILE A 451 -35.43 -5.87 8.28
CA ILE A 451 -35.31 -6.19 9.71
C ILE A 451 -36.59 -6.89 10.17
N SER A 452 -36.56 -8.22 10.23
CA SER A 452 -37.69 -9.04 10.64
C SER A 452 -37.80 -9.20 12.16
N THR A 453 -36.68 -9.14 12.88
CA THR A 453 -36.66 -9.25 14.34
C THR A 453 -37.07 -7.92 14.98
N PRO A 454 -37.86 -7.92 16.06
CA PRO A 454 -38.23 -6.69 16.77
C PRO A 454 -36.99 -6.02 17.35
N LEU A 455 -36.75 -4.76 16.97
CA LEU A 455 -35.67 -3.94 17.52
C LEU A 455 -35.97 -3.47 18.96
N ASN A 456 -37.22 -3.58 19.39
CA ASN A 456 -37.65 -3.39 20.78
C ASN A 456 -38.18 -4.71 21.36
N PRO A 457 -37.37 -5.46 22.12
CA PRO A 457 -37.82 -6.70 22.74
C PRO A 457 -38.98 -6.51 23.74
N GLY A 458 -39.12 -5.31 24.32
CA GLY A 458 -40.11 -5.02 25.36
C GLY A 458 -41.49 -4.63 24.83
N ASN A 459 -41.60 -4.23 23.56
CA ASN A 459 -42.87 -3.87 22.94
C ASN A 459 -42.83 -4.20 21.43
N PRO A 460 -43.51 -5.27 20.96
CA PRO A 460 -43.44 -5.73 19.57
C PRO A 460 -44.29 -4.84 18.64
N VAL A 461 -43.93 -3.57 18.53
CA VAL A 461 -44.49 -2.61 17.57
C VAL A 461 -43.76 -2.77 16.23
N ASN A 462 -44.39 -2.37 15.13
CA ASN A 462 -43.75 -2.22 13.83
C ASN A 462 -42.41 -1.49 13.98
N ASN A 463 -41.32 -2.10 13.47
CA ASN A 463 -39.96 -1.55 13.53
C ASN A 463 -39.88 -0.12 12.99
N GLN A 464 -40.67 0.23 11.97
CA GLN A 464 -40.75 1.58 11.43
C GLN A 464 -41.24 2.59 12.48
N MET A 465 -42.33 2.29 13.18
CA MET A 465 -42.86 3.16 14.24
C MET A 465 -41.88 3.26 15.42
N PHE A 466 -41.28 2.13 15.80
CA PHE A 466 -40.29 2.12 16.87
C PHE A 466 -39.09 3.02 16.55
N ILE A 467 -38.54 2.93 15.34
CA ILE A 467 -37.40 3.76 14.94
C ILE A 467 -37.80 5.24 14.86
N GLN A 468 -39.00 5.56 14.38
CA GLN A 468 -39.50 6.95 14.40
C GLN A 468 -39.55 7.51 15.83
N GLU A 469 -40.12 6.77 16.77
CA GLU A 469 -40.20 7.18 18.18
C GLU A 469 -38.81 7.25 18.83
N TYR A 470 -37.94 6.28 18.54
CA TYR A 470 -36.57 6.24 19.07
C TYR A 470 -35.76 7.45 18.62
N VAL A 471 -35.74 7.76 17.32
CA VAL A 471 -35.00 8.91 16.78
C VAL A 471 -35.60 10.22 17.26
N ALA A 472 -36.93 10.35 17.33
CA ALA A 472 -37.57 11.55 17.86
C ALA A 472 -37.18 11.81 19.31
N ASN A 473 -37.20 10.77 20.16
CA ASN A 473 -36.79 10.87 21.56
C ASN A 473 -35.29 11.18 21.69
N LEU A 474 -34.43 10.58 20.87
CA LEU A 474 -33.00 10.85 20.83
C LEU A 474 -32.74 12.33 20.55
N LEU A 475 -33.31 12.86 19.47
CA LEU A 475 -33.15 14.26 19.08
C LEU A 475 -33.74 15.22 20.11
N LYS A 476 -34.91 14.92 20.68
CA LYS A 476 -35.54 15.74 21.71
C LYS A 476 -34.71 15.79 23.00
N SER A 477 -34.07 14.68 23.37
CA SER A 477 -33.20 14.62 24.54
C SER A 477 -31.90 15.40 24.34
N ALA A 478 -31.35 15.40 23.12
CA ALA A 478 -30.12 16.12 22.78
C ALA A 478 -30.36 17.62 22.56
N PHE A 479 -31.51 17.98 21.97
CA PHE A 479 -31.89 19.35 21.58
C PHE A 479 -33.28 19.70 22.13
N PRO A 480 -33.39 19.96 23.44
CA PRO A 480 -34.69 20.17 24.10
C PRO A 480 -35.42 21.44 23.64
N HIS A 481 -34.71 22.38 23.00
CA HIS A 481 -35.28 23.61 22.46
C HIS A 481 -36.11 23.40 21.18
N LEU A 482 -35.88 22.32 20.44
CA LEU A 482 -36.64 22.00 19.22
C LEU A 482 -38.10 21.68 19.56
N GLN A 483 -39.05 22.20 18.80
CA GLN A 483 -40.48 21.90 18.98
C GLN A 483 -40.79 20.46 18.53
N ASP A 484 -41.77 19.81 19.16
CA ASP A 484 -42.14 18.43 18.82
C ASP A 484 -42.60 18.30 17.36
N ALA A 485 -43.20 19.36 16.80
CA ALA A 485 -43.58 19.43 15.40
C ALA A 485 -42.37 19.40 14.45
N GLN A 486 -41.29 20.12 14.79
CA GLN A 486 -40.05 20.15 13.99
C GLN A 486 -39.38 18.77 14.00
N VAL A 487 -39.22 18.18 15.20
CA VAL A 487 -38.61 16.85 15.35
C VAL A 487 -39.43 15.80 14.58
N LYS A 488 -40.75 15.84 14.68
CA LYS A 488 -41.63 14.90 13.97
C LYS A 488 -41.56 15.07 12.45
N LEU A 489 -41.51 16.31 11.95
CA LEU A 489 -41.37 16.60 10.52
C LEU A 489 -40.03 16.08 10.01
N PHE A 490 -38.94 16.35 10.74
CA PHE A 490 -37.60 15.89 10.39
C PHE A 490 -37.54 14.36 10.29
N VAL A 491 -37.99 13.65 11.33
CA VAL A 491 -37.97 12.18 11.38
C VAL A 491 -38.84 11.57 10.28
N THR A 492 -39.98 12.19 9.96
CA THR A 492 -40.83 11.75 8.83
C THR A 492 -40.08 11.91 7.50
N GLY A 493 -39.37 13.03 7.30
CA GLY A 493 -38.54 13.26 6.13
C GLY A 493 -37.42 12.23 5.94
N LEU A 494 -36.84 11.72 7.03
CA LEU A 494 -35.83 10.66 6.97
C LEU A 494 -36.36 9.35 6.36
N PHE A 495 -37.65 9.05 6.48
CA PHE A 495 -38.25 7.91 5.77
C PHE A 495 -38.63 8.30 4.33
N SER A 496 -39.29 9.43 4.14
CA SER A 496 -39.78 9.85 2.82
C SER A 496 -38.67 10.08 1.78
N LEU A 497 -37.47 10.49 2.22
CA LEU A 497 -36.36 10.85 1.34
C LEU A 497 -35.26 9.76 1.25
N ASN A 498 -35.46 8.60 1.88
CA ASN A 498 -34.42 7.56 2.01
C ASN A 498 -33.95 6.93 0.68
N GLN A 499 -34.62 7.22 -0.44
CA GLN A 499 -34.24 6.80 -1.80
C GLN A 499 -33.59 7.93 -2.63
N ASP A 500 -33.61 9.18 -2.17
CA ASP A 500 -33.02 10.34 -2.84
C ASP A 500 -31.90 10.95 -1.97
N ILE A 501 -30.67 10.46 -2.14
CA ILE A 501 -29.51 10.87 -1.34
C ILE A 501 -29.25 12.40 -1.42
N PRO A 502 -29.27 13.05 -2.60
CA PRO A 502 -29.20 14.51 -2.68
C PRO A 502 -30.24 15.22 -1.82
N ALA A 503 -31.53 14.84 -1.92
CA ALA A 503 -32.58 15.47 -1.12
C ALA A 503 -32.43 15.17 0.37
N PHE A 504 -32.10 13.93 0.73
CA PHE A 504 -31.83 13.51 2.11
C PHE A 504 -30.70 14.32 2.74
N LYS A 505 -29.63 14.56 1.98
CA LYS A 505 -28.48 15.35 2.42
C LYS A 505 -28.86 16.80 2.70
N GLU A 506 -29.65 17.43 1.83
CA GLU A 506 -30.14 18.80 2.07
C GLU A 506 -31.06 18.84 3.28
N HIS A 507 -31.95 17.86 3.46
CA HIS A 507 -32.80 17.71 4.64
C HIS A 507 -31.99 17.59 5.95
N LEU A 508 -30.88 16.83 5.95
CA LEU A 508 -29.96 16.79 7.09
C LEU A 508 -29.26 18.12 7.34
N ARG A 509 -28.89 18.85 6.29
CA ARG A 509 -28.23 20.16 6.41
C ARG A 509 -29.16 21.20 7.01
N GLU A 510 -30.38 21.31 6.51
CA GLU A 510 -31.39 22.24 7.02
C GLU A 510 -31.66 21.99 8.51
N PHE A 511 -31.79 20.72 8.90
CA PHE A 511 -31.94 20.36 10.31
C PHE A 511 -30.70 20.67 11.15
N ALA A 512 -29.49 20.53 10.59
CA ALA A 512 -28.25 20.91 11.26
C ALA A 512 -28.16 22.42 11.55
N GLU A 513 -28.71 23.25 10.67
CA GLU A 513 -28.81 24.70 10.88
C GLU A 513 -29.82 25.03 11.99
N GLU A 514 -31.01 24.39 11.99
CA GLU A 514 -32.03 24.57 13.04
C GLU A 514 -31.58 24.16 14.46
N MET A 515 -30.57 23.29 14.58
CA MET A 515 -29.99 22.90 15.87
C MET A 515 -29.00 23.92 16.44
N CYS A 516 -28.39 24.76 15.57
CA CYS A 516 -27.39 25.75 15.97
C CYS A 516 -28.00 27.08 16.43
N ASP A 517 -29.25 27.35 16.02
CA ASP A 517 -30.08 28.47 16.46
C ASP A 517 -30.82 28.13 17.78
#